data_AF-A0A955N885-F1
#
_entry.id   AF-A0A955N885-F1
#
_cell.length_a   1.000
_cell.length_b   1.000
_cell.length_c   1.000
_cell.angle_alpha   90.00
_cell.angle_beta   90.00
_cell.angle_gamma   90.00
#
_symmetry.space_group_name_H-M   'P 1'
#
loop_
_entity.id
_entity.type
_entity.pdbx_description
1 polymer ?
#
loop_
_entity_poly.entity_id
_entity_poly.type
_entity_poly.pdbx_seq_one_letter_code
_entity_poly.pdbx_strand_id
1 'polypeptide(L)'
;AKELEDQIPPEATPDKKKSKKKEKPHKEKPTTEHSTNGTAKTNVAPPDGPSRRDLSKSIARLEKQVATLEKEIGQLEEQIKARDVELADPATYQDYSRWNTLHHEREQWGHDLDRLTHKWGDLSAQLEKQQSQIS
;
A
#
# COMPACT_ATOMS: atom_id res chain seq x y z
N ALA A 1 -52.24 -25.98 9.01
CA ALA A 1 -53.07 -24.77 9.08
C ALA A 1 -52.19 -23.57 8.76
N LYS A 2 -52.54 -22.84 7.68
CA LYS A 2 -52.12 -21.46 7.30
C LYS A 2 -50.61 -21.21 7.21
N GLU A 3 -49.99 -21.21 6.04
CA GLU A 3 -50.00 -20.15 5.00
C GLU A 3 -50.02 -18.71 5.55
N LEU A 4 -48.92 -18.00 5.31
CA LEU A 4 -48.95 -16.59 4.93
C LEU A 4 -47.80 -16.34 3.95
N GLU A 5 -48.18 -16.28 2.67
CA GLU A 5 -47.45 -15.66 1.58
C GLU A 5 -47.21 -14.16 1.82
N ASP A 6 -46.39 -13.61 0.93
CA ASP A 6 -46.48 -12.25 0.42
C ASP A 6 -45.85 -11.12 1.25
N GLN A 7 -44.64 -10.70 0.84
CA GLN A 7 -44.46 -9.40 0.16
C GLN A 7 -42.97 -9.13 -0.15
N ILE A 8 -42.61 -9.26 -1.42
CA ILE A 8 -41.71 -8.32 -2.12
C ILE A 8 -42.67 -7.56 -3.06
N PRO A 9 -42.57 -6.23 -3.26
CA PRO A 9 -41.80 -5.74 -4.41
C PRO A 9 -41.24 -4.30 -4.18
N PRO A 10 -40.87 -3.50 -5.21
CA PRO A 10 -39.51 -3.00 -5.47
C PRO A 10 -39.52 -1.45 -5.55
N GLU A 11 -38.66 -0.83 -6.37
CA GLU A 11 -38.54 0.62 -6.69
C GLU A 11 -37.56 1.42 -5.81
N ALA A 12 -36.75 2.34 -6.31
CA ALA A 12 -36.47 2.79 -7.66
C ALA A 12 -35.14 3.57 -7.65
N THR A 13 -34.36 3.45 -8.72
CA THR A 13 -33.51 4.55 -9.21
C THR A 13 -34.37 5.30 -10.23
N PRO A 14 -34.37 6.65 -10.28
CA PRO A 14 -33.35 7.43 -11.01
C PRO A 14 -33.03 8.76 -10.27
N ASP A 15 -32.02 9.57 -10.60
CA ASP A 15 -32.00 10.41 -11.78
C ASP A 15 -30.70 11.19 -11.97
N LYS A 16 -30.50 11.56 -13.23
CA LYS A 16 -29.38 12.27 -13.83
C LYS A 16 -29.44 13.78 -13.56
N LYS A 17 -28.26 14.42 -13.47
CA LYS A 17 -27.97 15.78 -13.99
C LYS A 17 -26.45 15.94 -14.05
N LYS A 18 -25.77 15.62 -15.15
CA LYS A 18 -25.59 16.42 -16.39
C LYS A 18 -25.40 17.91 -16.12
N SER A 19 -24.15 18.37 -16.22
CA SER A 19 -23.80 19.71 -16.67
C SER A 19 -22.55 19.63 -17.53
N LYS A 20 -22.71 20.03 -18.79
CA LYS A 20 -21.75 20.04 -19.90
C LYS A 20 -21.80 21.46 -20.47
N LYS A 21 -20.63 22.10 -20.70
CA LYS A 21 -20.30 23.27 -21.57
C LYS A 21 -19.25 24.14 -20.85
N LYS A 22 -18.24 24.76 -21.45
CA LYS A 22 -17.84 25.19 -22.82
C LYS A 22 -16.33 25.55 -22.70
N GLU A 23 -15.39 25.02 -23.47
CA GLU A 23 -14.86 25.47 -24.78
C GLU A 23 -14.36 26.95 -24.88
N LYS A 24 -13.00 27.11 -24.83
CA LYS A 24 -12.00 27.92 -25.63
C LYS A 24 -12.25 29.42 -25.96
N PRO A 25 -11.28 30.26 -26.49
CA PRO A 25 -9.85 30.08 -26.84
C PRO A 25 -8.85 31.26 -26.48
N HIS A 26 -7.56 31.05 -26.86
CA HIS A 26 -6.51 31.99 -27.34
C HIS A 26 -5.74 32.97 -26.42
N LYS A 27 -4.39 32.93 -26.47
CA LYS A 27 -3.44 33.90 -27.13
C LYS A 27 -1.97 33.57 -26.73
N GLU A 28 -1.17 32.93 -27.58
CA GLU A 28 -0.05 33.50 -28.38
C GLU A 28 1.08 34.26 -27.63
N LYS A 29 2.25 33.59 -27.51
CA LYS A 29 3.68 33.96 -27.81
C LYS A 29 4.29 35.28 -27.26
N PRO A 30 5.60 35.33 -26.88
CA PRO A 30 6.78 35.11 -27.76
C PRO A 30 7.86 34.17 -27.16
N THR A 31 8.52 33.30 -27.95
CA THR A 31 9.79 33.53 -28.67
C THR A 31 10.86 34.28 -27.89
N THR A 32 11.82 33.55 -27.33
CA THR A 32 13.21 34.03 -27.21
C THR A 32 14.15 32.90 -27.62
N GLU A 33 14.74 33.07 -28.79
CA GLU A 33 15.88 32.31 -29.28
C GLU A 33 17.15 32.81 -28.57
N HIS A 34 17.94 31.91 -28.00
CA HIS A 34 19.38 32.06 -27.84
C HIS A 34 19.99 30.68 -28.11
N SER A 35 20.50 30.44 -29.32
CA SER A 35 21.87 30.74 -29.76
C SER A 35 22.91 29.78 -29.15
N THR A 36 23.25 28.78 -29.98
CA THR A 36 24.61 28.31 -30.28
C THR A 36 25.64 28.28 -29.13
N ASN A 37 26.02 27.06 -28.73
CA ASN A 37 27.41 26.64 -28.94
C ASN A 37 27.55 25.11 -28.89
N GLY A 38 28.24 24.59 -29.91
CA GLY A 38 28.61 23.19 -30.01
C GLY A 38 29.62 22.81 -28.93
N THR A 39 29.48 21.61 -28.41
CA THR A 39 30.59 20.80 -27.93
C THR A 39 30.20 19.36 -28.21
N ALA A 40 30.97 18.73 -29.09
CA ALA A 40 30.87 17.32 -29.42
C ALA A 40 30.83 16.49 -28.13
N LYS A 41 29.68 15.88 -27.84
CA LYS A 41 29.60 14.81 -26.86
C LYS A 41 29.73 13.52 -27.62
N THR A 42 30.89 12.89 -27.43
CA THR A 42 31.13 11.49 -27.72
C THR A 42 29.90 10.69 -27.29
N ASN A 43 29.30 9.99 -28.25
CA ASN A 43 28.22 9.05 -28.02
C ASN A 43 28.83 7.82 -27.34
N VAL A 44 29.24 7.97 -26.08
CA VAL A 44 29.62 6.85 -25.23
C VAL A 44 28.33 6.12 -24.96
N ALA A 45 28.25 4.89 -25.47
CA ALA A 45 27.12 4.00 -25.24
C ALA A 45 26.72 4.05 -23.75
N PRO A 46 25.41 4.12 -23.43
CA PRO A 46 24.97 4.04 -22.04
C PRO A 46 25.60 2.79 -21.43
N PRO A 47 26.15 2.83 -20.21
CA PRO A 47 26.54 1.61 -19.53
C PRO A 47 25.32 0.68 -19.50
N ASP A 48 25.49 -0.54 -20.02
CA ASP A 48 24.45 -1.59 -20.18
C ASP A 48 23.90 -2.13 -18.84
N GLY A 49 24.12 -1.42 -17.74
CA GLY A 49 23.69 -1.79 -16.40
C GLY A 49 23.11 -0.60 -15.65
N PRO A 50 22.20 -0.86 -14.69
CA PRO A 50 21.69 0.17 -13.79
C PRO A 50 22.88 0.91 -13.16
N SER A 51 22.88 2.24 -13.24
CA SER A 51 23.97 3.03 -12.69
C SER A 51 24.10 2.72 -11.20
N ARG A 52 25.33 2.68 -10.67
CA ARG A 52 25.58 2.52 -9.23
C ARG A 52 24.70 3.46 -8.39
N ARG A 53 24.44 4.67 -8.89
CA ARG A 53 23.56 5.66 -8.28
C ARG A 53 22.08 5.21 -8.21
N ASP A 54 21.60 4.53 -9.24
CA ASP A 54 20.23 4.01 -9.28
C ASP A 54 20.06 2.81 -8.35
N LEU A 55 21.07 1.94 -8.27
CA LEU A 55 21.13 0.86 -7.28
C LEU A 55 21.14 1.42 -5.85
N SER A 56 21.96 2.43 -5.54
CA SER A 56 21.98 3.07 -4.21
C SER A 56 20.63 3.68 -3.82
N LYS A 57 19.93 4.31 -4.77
CA LYS A 57 18.57 4.84 -4.52
C LYS A 57 17.56 3.72 -4.28
N SER A 58 17.69 2.60 -4.99
CA SER A 58 16.83 1.44 -4.81
C SER A 58 17.03 0.82 -3.41
N ILE A 59 18.27 0.64 -2.98
CA ILE A 59 18.59 0.17 -1.62
C ILE A 59 18.00 1.08 -0.56
N ALA A 60 18.21 2.40 -0.66
CA ALA A 60 17.65 3.35 0.32
C ALA A 60 16.11 3.31 0.40
N ARG A 61 15.44 2.99 -0.72
CA ARG A 61 13.98 2.79 -0.74
C ARG A 61 13.58 1.48 -0.07
N LEU A 62 14.30 0.39 -0.36
CA LEU A 62 14.06 -0.91 0.28
C LEU A 62 14.30 -0.84 1.78
N GLU A 63 15.40 -0.24 2.23
CA GLU A 63 15.70 -0.01 3.65
C GLU A 63 14.56 0.74 4.35
N LYS A 64 14.05 1.80 3.73
CA LYS A 64 12.91 2.54 4.28
C LYS A 64 11.64 1.68 4.35
N GLN A 65 11.39 0.84 3.35
CA GLN A 65 10.24 -0.07 3.35
C GLN A 65 10.38 -1.14 4.44
N VAL A 66 11.56 -1.73 4.57
CA VAL A 66 11.93 -2.69 5.63
C VAL A 66 11.68 -2.06 7.00
N ALA A 67 12.23 -0.87 7.27
CA ALA A 67 12.02 -0.17 8.54
C ALA A 67 10.55 0.19 8.81
N THR A 68 9.78 0.47 7.76
CA THR A 68 8.33 0.72 7.90
C THR A 68 7.59 -0.55 8.27
N LEU A 69 7.89 -1.68 7.60
CA LEU A 69 7.30 -2.98 7.90
C LEU A 69 7.68 -3.45 9.30
N GLU A 70 8.93 -3.27 9.74
CA GLU A 70 9.37 -3.61 11.10
C GLU A 70 8.56 -2.87 12.16
N LYS A 71 8.30 -1.58 11.92
CA LYS A 71 7.44 -0.78 12.80
C LYS A 71 6.01 -1.29 12.80
N GLU A 72 5.44 -1.58 11.63
CA GLU A 72 4.08 -2.12 11.51
C GLU A 72 3.95 -3.48 12.20
N ILE A 73 4.91 -4.39 11.98
CA ILE A 73 4.98 -5.69 12.66
C ILE A 73 5.02 -5.49 14.17
N GLY A 74 5.91 -4.65 14.69
CA GLY A 74 6.00 -4.40 16.13
C GLY A 74 4.72 -3.82 16.75
N GLN A 75 4.04 -2.92 16.05
CA GLN A 75 2.74 -2.39 16.48
C GLN A 75 1.66 -3.48 16.52
N LEU A 76 1.66 -4.35 15.51
CA LEU A 76 0.66 -5.41 15.37
C LEU A 76 0.88 -6.53 16.40
N GLU A 77 2.14 -6.86 16.71
CA GLU A 77 2.50 -7.74 17.83
C GLU A 77 2.05 -7.17 19.19
N GLU A 78 2.20 -5.86 19.40
CA GLU A 78 1.75 -5.21 20.62
C GLU A 78 0.22 -5.25 20.75
N GLN A 79 -0.50 -5.02 19.65
CA GLN A 79 -1.97 -5.14 19.60
C GLN A 79 -2.45 -6.56 19.91
N ILE A 80 -1.82 -7.58 19.31
CA ILE A 80 -2.11 -8.98 19.61
C ILE A 80 -1.88 -9.27 21.09
N LYS A 81 -0.74 -8.85 21.65
CA LYS A 81 -0.45 -9.05 23.08
C LYS A 81 -1.47 -8.37 23.99
N ALA A 82 -1.86 -7.14 23.69
CA ALA A 82 -2.88 -6.43 24.45
C ALA A 82 -4.22 -7.18 24.42
N ARG A 83 -4.61 -7.68 23.23
CA ARG A 83 -5.83 -8.47 23.06
C ARG A 83 -5.76 -9.84 23.74
N ASP A 84 -4.59 -10.46 23.80
CA ASP A 84 -4.39 -11.73 24.51
C ASP A 84 -4.56 -11.56 26.02
N VAL A 85 -4.16 -10.41 26.58
CA VAL A 85 -4.42 -10.06 27.97
C VAL A 85 -5.91 -9.85 28.22
N GLU A 86 -6.62 -9.18 27.30
CA GLU A 86 -8.08 -9.02 27.40
C GLU A 86 -8.82 -10.37 27.30
N LEU A 87 -8.40 -11.25 26.40
CA LEU A 87 -8.98 -12.59 26.24
C LEU A 87 -8.65 -13.54 27.39
N ALA A 88 -7.61 -13.25 28.18
CA ALA A 88 -7.31 -13.98 29.40
C ALA A 88 -8.26 -13.66 30.57
N ASP A 89 -9.04 -12.57 30.48
CA ASP A 89 -10.05 -12.26 31.50
C ASP A 89 -11.24 -13.24 31.39
N PRO A 90 -11.54 -14.01 32.46
CA PRO A 90 -12.64 -14.96 32.45
C PRO A 90 -14.03 -14.33 32.31
N ALA A 91 -14.19 -13.03 32.60
CA ALA A 91 -15.44 -12.31 32.39
C ALA A 91 -15.82 -12.22 30.89
N THR A 92 -14.82 -12.22 30.01
CA THR A 92 -15.01 -12.11 28.56
C THR A 92 -15.70 -13.33 27.96
N TYR A 93 -15.52 -14.51 28.56
CA TYR A 93 -16.18 -15.74 28.11
C TYR A 93 -17.69 -15.76 28.39
N GLN A 94 -18.21 -14.87 29.24
CA GLN A 94 -19.64 -14.78 29.52
C GLN A 94 -20.42 -14.15 28.37
N ASP A 95 -19.77 -13.30 27.58
CA ASP A 95 -20.33 -12.70 26.37
C ASP A 95 -19.71 -13.36 25.13
N TYR A 96 -20.36 -14.44 24.67
CA TYR A 96 -19.90 -15.19 23.51
C TYR A 96 -19.76 -14.33 22.25
N SER A 97 -20.66 -13.35 22.04
CA SER A 97 -20.59 -12.49 20.87
C SER A 97 -19.34 -11.61 20.91
N ARG A 98 -19.09 -10.97 22.05
CA ARG A 98 -17.89 -10.15 22.25
C ARG A 98 -16.62 -11.00 22.16
N TRP A 99 -16.61 -12.15 22.82
CA TRP A 99 -15.49 -13.08 22.80
C TRP A 99 -15.15 -13.52 21.36
N ASN A 100 -16.16 -13.90 20.57
CA ASN A 100 -15.95 -14.36 19.19
C ASN A 100 -15.40 -13.23 18.30
N THR A 101 -15.88 -11.99 18.45
CA THR A 101 -15.32 -10.83 17.73
C THR A 101 -13.87 -10.59 18.10
N LEU A 102 -13.52 -10.60 19.39
CA LEU A 102 -12.14 -10.40 19.86
C LEU A 102 -11.20 -11.50 19.34
N HIS A 103 -11.68 -12.76 19.29
CA HIS A 103 -10.94 -13.86 18.72
C HIS A 103 -10.72 -13.72 17.22
N HIS A 104 -11.74 -13.36 16.44
CA HIS A 104 -11.58 -13.14 15.01
C HIS A 104 -10.65 -11.96 14.70
N GLU A 105 -10.71 -10.87 15.48
CA GLU A 105 -9.78 -9.76 15.34
C GLU A 105 -8.33 -10.20 15.61
N ARG A 106 -8.11 -10.99 16.67
CA ARG A 106 -6.80 -11.56 17.00
C ARG A 106 -6.29 -12.49 15.89
N GLU A 107 -7.14 -13.36 15.36
CA GLU A 107 -6.79 -14.25 14.25
C GLU A 107 -6.44 -13.46 12.99
N GLN A 108 -7.23 -12.44 12.66
CA GLN A 108 -6.98 -11.55 11.54
C GLN A 108 -5.63 -10.84 11.68
N TRP A 109 -5.33 -10.31 12.87
CA TRP A 109 -4.02 -9.73 13.15
C TRP A 109 -2.91 -10.78 13.05
N GLY A 110 -3.12 -12.02 13.51
CA GLY A 110 -2.16 -13.11 13.30
C GLY A 110 -1.85 -13.37 11.83
N HIS A 111 -2.87 -13.38 10.96
CA HIS A 111 -2.69 -13.50 9.52
C HIS A 111 -1.98 -12.29 8.90
N ASP A 112 -2.31 -11.08 9.34
CA ASP A 112 -1.66 -9.86 8.86
C ASP A 112 -0.20 -9.79 9.32
N LEU A 113 0.11 -10.21 10.54
CA LEU A 113 1.47 -10.37 11.05
C LEU A 113 2.29 -11.31 10.16
N ASP A 114 1.75 -12.49 9.90
CA ASP A 114 2.40 -13.50 9.07
C ASP A 114 2.67 -12.97 7.66
N ARG A 115 1.67 -12.31 7.04
CA ARG A 115 1.82 -11.67 5.73
C ARG A 115 2.89 -10.57 5.73
N LEU A 116 2.89 -9.69 6.72
CA LEU A 116 3.87 -8.61 6.82
C LEU A 116 5.28 -9.16 7.05
N THR A 117 5.40 -10.23 7.85
CA THR A 117 6.66 -10.91 8.13
C THR A 117 7.23 -11.57 6.86
N HIS A 118 6.39 -12.26 6.09
CA HIS A 118 6.79 -12.81 4.78
C HIS A 118 7.27 -11.70 3.83
N LYS A 119 6.50 -10.61 3.73
CA LYS A 119 6.87 -9.46 2.89
C LYS A 119 8.18 -8.80 3.35
N TRP A 120 8.38 -8.68 4.67
CA TRP A 120 9.63 -8.19 5.22
C TRP A 120 10.80 -9.10 4.84
N GLY A 121 10.63 -10.42 4.94
CA GLY A 121 11.62 -11.40 4.50
C GLY A 121 12.00 -11.25 3.02
N ASP A 122 11.00 -11.10 2.15
CA ASP A 122 11.21 -10.88 0.71
C ASP A 122 11.98 -9.58 0.42
N LEU A 123 11.61 -8.48 1.08
CA LEU A 123 12.27 -7.19 0.88
C LEU A 123 13.69 -7.18 1.45
N SER A 124 13.92 -7.83 2.59
CA SER A 124 15.25 -7.99 3.18
C SER A 124 16.17 -8.82 2.30
N ALA A 125 15.67 -9.93 1.74
CA ALA A 125 16.42 -10.72 0.76
C ALA A 125 16.71 -9.92 -0.53
N GLN A 126 15.76 -9.11 -1.00
CA GLN A 126 15.96 -8.24 -2.16
C GLN A 126 17.01 -7.16 -1.90
N LEU A 127 17.00 -6.59 -0.69
CA LEU A 127 17.96 -5.58 -0.23
C LEU A 127 19.38 -6.17 -0.19
N GLU A 128 19.56 -7.35 0.41
CA GLU A 128 20.85 -8.05 0.46
C GLU A 128 21.38 -8.34 -0.95
N LYS A 129 20.51 -8.79 -1.86
CA LYS A 129 20.85 -9.03 -3.27
C LYS A 129 21.32 -7.74 -3.97
N GLN A 130 20.68 -6.60 -3.71
CA GLN A 130 21.07 -5.32 -4.31
C GLN A 130 22.35 -4.75 -3.70
N GLN A 131 22.54 -4.88 -2.38
CA GLN A 131 23.78 -4.49 -1.71
C GLN A 131 24.97 -5.28 -2.26
N SER A 132 24.79 -6.59 -2.51
CA SER A 132 25.81 -7.45 -3.12
C SER A 132 26.19 -7.08 -4.56
N GLN A 133 25.35 -6.30 -5.27
CA GLN A 133 25.65 -5.81 -6.62
C GLN A 133 26.44 -4.50 -6.62
N ILE A 134 26.48 -3.78 -5.49
CA ILE A 134 27.23 -2.52 -5.35
C ILE A 134 28.58 -2.72 -4.65
N SER A 135 28.68 -3.75 -3.80
CA SER A 135 29.93 -4.16 -3.14
C SER A 135 30.90 -4.81 -4.11
#